data_AF-A0A926DL44-F1
#
_entry.id   AF-A0A926DL44-F1
#
_cell.length_a   1.000
_cell.length_b   1.000
_cell.length_c   1.000
_cell.angle_alpha   90.00
_cell.angle_beta   90.00
_cell.angle_gamma   90.00
#
_symmetry.space_group_name_H-M   'P 1'
#
loop_
_entity.id
_entity.type
_entity.pdbx_description
1 polymer ?
#
loop_
_entity_poly.entity_id
_entity_poly.type
_entity_poly.pdbx_seq_one_letter_code
_entity_poly.pdbx_strand_id
1 'polypeptide(L)'
;MPLPIIIAISAVAAVVVILVLIWLVRIIAFRPTADKAKQLKELNDDLEPAGFAYNMKEDYFYSLKNCWQREVGYCRLYDEGSPFFNMIMDCEPITFSYGGKRWLIELWKGQYGITTGAEIGIYNTMREDIHSEKFTGTFYEPISDAEQMDLSFVLRKNGKVLLKRKGLHWWLTAFKLGEFSETNTLTMEAKIKFPNRAMCWAFVNGLMRTGYRPQEFSIHFKTVTIYFDKPHSPQPVTQEGIQEDVVQGVNKNNCKLYNTVTSRYTDTLDKLEYLKAFAPELYEIMMHSLYAKGFFSAFEWIIKIIHGHRPPKPPEPPKPPCPPPKPPCPPTETCTESQPADAETLRRINSRQKAPSAHENSGHDNEV
;
A
#
# COMPACT_ATOMS: atom_id res chain seq x y z
N MET A 1 4.96 55.39 30.54
CA MET A 1 3.73 54.57 30.49
C MET A 1 2.96 54.79 31.79
N PRO A 2 1.62 54.89 31.76
CA PRO A 2 0.81 54.94 32.97
C PRO A 2 0.97 53.62 33.77
N LEU A 3 1.06 53.73 35.10
CA LEU A 3 1.22 52.63 36.05
C LEU A 3 0.30 51.40 35.79
N PRO A 4 -1.00 51.54 35.47
CA PRO A 4 -1.85 50.38 35.17
C PRO A 4 -1.41 49.57 33.95
N ILE A 5 -0.81 50.22 32.94
CA ILE A 5 -0.29 49.52 31.75
C ILE A 5 0.95 48.69 32.12
N ILE A 6 1.82 49.21 32.99
CA ILE A 6 3.01 48.49 33.46
C ILE A 6 2.62 47.25 34.26
N ILE A 7 1.61 47.35 35.12
CA ILE A 7 1.08 46.23 35.90
C ILE A 7 0.48 45.17 34.97
N ALA A 8 -0.33 45.58 33.98
CA ALA A 8 -0.93 44.65 33.02
C ALA A 8 0.13 43.90 32.19
N ILE A 9 1.15 44.59 31.68
CA ILE A 9 2.26 43.97 30.95
C ILE A 9 3.02 42.97 31.84
N SER A 10 3.30 43.35 33.09
CA SER A 10 4.01 42.48 34.04
C SER A 10 3.21 41.23 34.39
N ALA A 11 1.88 41.35 34.55
CA ALA A 11 1.01 40.22 34.80
C ALA A 11 0.96 39.26 33.60
N VAL A 12 0.85 39.79 32.37
CA VAL A 12 0.91 38.98 31.15
C VAL A 12 2.25 38.27 31.02
N ALA A 13 3.37 38.97 31.25
CA ALA A 13 4.69 38.37 31.22
C ALA A 13 4.85 37.25 32.25
N ALA A 14 4.35 37.44 33.48
CA ALA A 14 4.37 36.42 34.52
C ALA A 14 3.55 35.17 34.11
N VAL A 15 2.37 35.37 33.51
CA VAL A 15 1.54 34.26 33.00
C VAL A 15 2.28 33.51 31.89
N VAL A 16 2.89 34.22 30.94
CA VAL A 16 3.69 33.59 29.87
C VAL A 16 4.85 32.77 30.44
N VAL A 17 5.58 33.31 31.42
CA VAL A 17 6.67 32.57 32.08
C VAL A 17 6.14 31.32 32.77
N ILE A 18 5.02 31.39 33.48
CA ILE A 18 4.39 30.22 34.12
C ILE A 18 4.00 29.18 33.07
N LEU A 19 3.38 29.58 31.97
CA LEU A 19 3.01 28.67 30.88
C LEU A 19 4.24 27.99 30.25
N VAL A 20 5.32 28.74 30.02
CA VAL A 20 6.59 28.21 29.52
C VAL A 20 7.20 27.21 30.51
N LEU A 21 7.21 27.52 31.81
CA LEU A 21 7.71 26.60 32.84
C LEU A 21 6.87 25.32 32.90
N ILE A 22 5.54 25.41 32.86
CA ILE A 22 4.65 24.25 32.81
C ILE A 22 4.96 23.41 31.56
N TRP A 23 5.10 24.05 30.40
CA TRP A 23 5.42 23.37 29.15
C TRP A 23 6.80 22.66 29.21
N LEU A 24 7.83 23.32 29.74
CA LEU A 24 9.15 22.73 29.95
C LEU A 24 9.11 21.53 30.92
N VAL A 25 8.37 21.65 32.03
CA VAL A 25 8.17 20.54 32.96
C VAL A 25 7.48 19.37 32.26
N ARG A 26 6.45 19.62 31.45
CA ARG A 26 5.76 18.58 30.67
C ARG A 26 6.70 17.91 29.66
N ILE A 27 7.58 18.65 29.00
CA ILE A 27 8.60 18.08 28.08
C ILE A 27 9.58 17.19 28.84
N ILE A 28 10.10 17.65 29.97
CA ILE A 28 11.09 16.89 30.76
C ILE A 28 10.46 15.64 31.36
N ALA A 29 9.20 15.75 31.79
CA ALA A 29 8.45 14.65 32.40
C ALA A 29 7.82 13.69 31.38
N PHE A 30 7.83 14.01 30.08
CA PHE A 30 7.20 13.16 29.06
C PHE A 30 7.85 11.79 29.03
N ARG A 31 7.00 10.77 29.02
CA ARG A 31 7.36 9.37 28.84
C ARG A 31 6.51 8.83 27.70
N PRO A 32 7.11 8.29 26.64
CA PRO A 32 6.35 7.63 25.59
C PRO A 32 5.52 6.47 26.13
N THR A 33 4.45 6.13 25.41
CA THR A 33 3.60 4.99 25.71
C THR A 33 4.40 3.69 25.64
N ALA A 34 4.44 2.95 26.75
CA ALA A 34 5.18 1.69 26.83
C ALA A 34 4.58 0.58 25.95
N ASP A 35 3.26 0.62 25.72
CA ASP A 35 2.57 -0.30 24.82
C ASP A 35 2.77 0.12 23.35
N LYS A 36 3.78 -0.48 22.72
CA LYS A 36 4.10 -0.26 21.31
C LYS A 36 3.01 -0.71 20.35
N ALA A 37 2.19 -1.69 20.72
CA ALA A 37 1.09 -2.12 19.86
C ALA A 37 0.00 -1.05 19.81
N LYS A 38 -0.30 -0.44 20.96
CA LYS A 38 -1.22 0.70 21.03
C LYS A 38 -0.67 1.91 20.27
N GLN A 39 0.59 2.28 20.49
CA GLN A 39 1.26 3.41 19.82
C GLN A 39 1.28 3.23 18.29
N LEU A 40 1.59 2.01 17.82
CA LEU A 40 1.54 1.65 16.40
C LEU A 40 0.13 1.76 15.83
N LYS A 41 -0.89 1.30 16.58
CA LYS A 41 -2.28 1.40 16.15
C LYS A 41 -2.69 2.87 16.00
N GLU A 42 -2.41 3.70 16.99
CA GLU A 42 -2.74 5.14 16.95
C GLU A 42 -2.04 5.85 15.79
N LEU A 43 -0.77 5.56 15.54
CA LEU A 43 -0.06 6.11 14.38
C LEU A 43 -0.68 5.64 13.05
N ASN A 44 -1.03 4.36 12.94
CA ASN A 44 -1.65 3.85 11.71
C ASN A 44 -3.08 4.37 11.51
N ASP A 45 -3.83 4.61 12.58
CA ASP A 45 -5.14 5.27 12.52
C ASP A 45 -4.99 6.71 11.96
N ASP A 46 -3.91 7.43 12.31
CA ASP A 46 -3.61 8.76 11.75
C ASP A 46 -3.16 8.70 10.27
N LEU A 47 -2.42 7.66 9.87
CA LEU A 47 -1.85 7.50 8.52
C LEU A 47 -2.86 6.95 7.49
N GLU A 48 -3.83 6.16 7.93
CA GLU A 48 -4.79 5.49 7.04
C GLU A 48 -5.56 6.47 6.13
N PRO A 49 -6.04 7.64 6.60
CA PRO A 49 -6.68 8.65 5.73
C PRO A 49 -5.77 9.23 4.64
N ALA A 50 -4.45 9.21 4.85
CA ALA A 50 -3.46 9.59 3.85
C ALA A 50 -3.14 8.45 2.89
N GLY A 51 -3.54 7.21 3.20
CA GLY A 51 -3.29 6.02 2.39
C GLY A 51 -2.02 5.25 2.78
N PHE A 52 -1.51 5.47 3.99
CA PHE A 52 -0.23 4.91 4.45
C PHE A 52 -0.37 4.11 5.74
N ALA A 53 0.65 3.31 6.03
CA ALA A 53 0.86 2.68 7.32
C ALA A 53 2.37 2.62 7.61
N TYR A 54 2.70 2.34 8.86
CA TYR A 54 4.06 2.23 9.36
C TYR A 54 4.41 0.79 9.72
N ASN A 55 5.58 0.33 9.26
CA ASN A 55 6.16 -0.95 9.63
C ASN A 55 7.18 -0.75 10.74
N MET A 56 6.78 -1.01 11.98
CA MET A 56 7.66 -0.89 13.16
C MET A 56 8.88 -1.83 13.11
N LYS A 57 8.75 -3.02 12.51
CA LYS A 57 9.83 -4.02 12.52
C LYS A 57 11.01 -3.62 11.63
N GLU A 58 10.70 -3.03 10.48
CA GLU A 58 11.71 -2.62 9.49
C GLU A 58 11.90 -1.09 9.42
N ASP A 59 11.15 -0.35 10.24
CA ASP A 59 11.20 1.09 10.45
C ASP A 59 11.11 1.92 9.15
N TYR A 60 9.95 1.80 8.49
CA TYR A 60 9.58 2.57 7.31
C TYR A 60 8.06 2.76 7.18
N PHE A 61 7.65 3.81 6.45
CA PHE A 61 6.26 4.08 6.04
C PHE A 61 6.01 3.50 4.66
N TYR A 62 4.79 3.04 4.39
CA TYR A 62 4.46 2.40 3.12
C TYR A 62 3.00 2.61 2.73
N SER A 63 2.75 2.56 1.41
CA SER A 63 1.41 2.66 0.82
C SER A 63 0.54 1.47 1.21
N LEU A 64 -0.69 1.76 1.65
CA LEU A 64 -1.75 0.77 1.76
C LEU A 64 -2.16 0.30 0.37
N LYS A 65 -2.51 -0.99 0.26
CA LYS A 65 -2.96 -1.55 -1.03
C LYS A 65 -4.25 -0.89 -1.51
N ASN A 66 -5.17 -0.59 -0.59
CA ASN A 66 -6.50 -0.03 -0.87
C ASN A 66 -6.57 1.43 -0.42
N CYS A 67 -5.59 2.22 -0.83
CA CYS A 67 -5.57 3.66 -0.55
C CYS A 67 -6.36 4.44 -1.60
N TRP A 68 -6.80 5.65 -1.23
CA TRP A 68 -7.57 6.55 -2.08
C TRP A 68 -6.81 7.00 -3.33
N GLN A 69 -5.48 6.88 -3.36
CA GLN A 69 -4.65 7.15 -4.55
C GLN A 69 -5.02 6.22 -5.74
N ARG A 70 -5.77 5.13 -5.51
CA ARG A 70 -6.39 4.35 -6.60
C ARG A 70 -7.50 5.09 -7.35
N GLU A 71 -7.98 6.21 -6.85
CA GLU A 71 -9.09 6.94 -7.47
C GLU A 71 -8.61 8.06 -8.38
N VAL A 72 -7.30 8.37 -8.37
CA VAL A 72 -6.73 9.53 -9.07
C VAL A 72 -5.84 9.16 -10.26
N GLY A 73 -5.56 7.87 -10.48
CA GLY A 73 -4.72 7.41 -11.59
C GLY A 73 -3.34 8.06 -11.61
N TYR A 74 -2.77 8.22 -12.81
CA TYR A 74 -1.42 8.75 -12.98
C TYR A 74 -1.20 9.44 -14.32
N CYS A 75 -0.45 10.54 -14.31
CA CYS A 75 0.13 11.12 -15.51
C CYS A 75 1.42 11.89 -15.18
N ARG A 76 2.21 12.20 -16.22
CA ARG A 76 3.49 12.91 -16.09
C ARG A 76 3.42 14.23 -15.32
N LEU A 77 2.26 14.90 -15.27
CA LEU A 77 2.11 16.13 -14.49
C LEU A 77 2.36 15.92 -13.00
N TYR A 78 2.22 14.69 -12.49
CA TYR A 78 2.44 14.41 -11.08
C TYR A 78 3.94 14.51 -10.79
N ASP A 79 4.79 13.95 -11.65
CA ASP A 79 6.24 14.13 -11.54
C ASP A 79 6.64 15.60 -11.65
N GLU A 80 6.06 16.34 -12.61
CA GLU A 80 6.30 17.79 -12.77
C GLU A 80 5.75 18.62 -11.59
N GLY A 81 4.81 18.09 -10.83
CA GLY A 81 4.27 18.72 -9.63
C GLY A 81 5.11 18.47 -8.38
N SER A 82 5.91 17.41 -8.38
CA SER A 82 6.58 16.88 -7.19
C SER A 82 7.40 17.91 -6.40
N PRO A 83 8.14 18.85 -7.03
CA PRO A 83 8.99 19.79 -6.27
C PRO A 83 8.19 20.80 -5.46
N PHE A 84 6.98 21.16 -5.91
CA PHE A 84 6.09 22.07 -5.19
C PHE A 84 5.59 21.49 -3.87
N PHE A 85 5.77 20.18 -3.66
CA PHE A 85 5.40 19.46 -2.45
C PHE A 85 6.63 18.87 -1.74
N ASN A 86 7.80 19.50 -1.95
CA ASN A 86 9.08 19.12 -1.37
C ASN A 86 9.57 17.70 -1.72
N MET A 87 9.18 17.20 -2.90
CA MET A 87 9.65 15.91 -3.41
C MET A 87 10.64 16.13 -4.54
N ILE A 88 11.85 15.59 -4.39
CA ILE A 88 12.93 15.61 -5.39
C ILE A 88 13.38 14.17 -5.57
N MET A 89 13.12 13.61 -6.75
CA MET A 89 13.25 12.18 -7.00
C MET A 89 13.56 11.90 -8.47
N ASP A 90 14.38 10.89 -8.70
CA ASP A 90 14.55 10.37 -10.05
C ASP A 90 13.31 9.57 -10.43
N CYS A 91 12.66 9.95 -11.53
CA CYS A 91 11.51 9.30 -12.14
C CYS A 91 11.97 8.50 -13.36
N GLU A 92 11.59 7.23 -13.46
CA GLU A 92 11.90 6.37 -14.60
C GLU A 92 10.63 5.71 -15.16
N PRO A 93 9.88 6.39 -16.04
CA PRO A 93 8.71 5.83 -16.69
C PRO A 93 9.09 4.84 -17.80
N ILE A 94 8.64 3.59 -17.67
CA ILE A 94 8.76 2.56 -18.70
C ILE A 94 7.39 2.24 -19.29
N THR A 95 7.17 2.74 -20.49
CA THR A 95 5.92 2.52 -21.23
C THR A 95 6.03 1.32 -22.16
N PHE A 96 4.95 0.54 -22.32
CA PHE A 96 4.89 -0.58 -23.28
C PHE A 96 3.44 -0.95 -23.61
N SER A 97 3.22 -1.67 -24.72
CA SER A 97 1.89 -2.14 -25.12
C SER A 97 1.77 -3.64 -24.89
N TYR A 98 0.67 -4.07 -24.26
CA TYR A 98 0.40 -5.47 -24.01
C TYR A 98 -1.11 -5.72 -23.80
N GLY A 99 -1.65 -6.75 -24.46
CA GLY A 99 -3.05 -7.17 -24.27
C GLY A 99 -4.07 -6.09 -24.64
N GLY A 100 -3.79 -5.27 -25.67
CA GLY A 100 -4.67 -4.16 -26.09
C GLY A 100 -4.62 -2.93 -25.17
N LYS A 101 -3.73 -2.91 -24.17
CA LYS A 101 -3.57 -1.78 -23.25
C LYS A 101 -2.19 -1.12 -23.40
N ARG A 102 -2.15 0.17 -23.08
CA ARG A 102 -0.92 0.95 -22.89
C ARG A 102 -0.56 0.88 -21.42
N TRP A 103 0.60 0.31 -21.11
CA TRP A 103 1.10 0.15 -19.75
C TRP A 103 2.15 1.20 -19.43
N LEU A 104 2.19 1.57 -18.16
CA LEU A 104 3.26 2.33 -17.53
C LEU A 104 3.68 1.57 -16.28
N ILE A 105 4.94 1.20 -16.22
CA ILE A 105 5.59 0.86 -14.95
C ILE A 105 6.60 1.96 -14.70
N GLU A 106 6.52 2.59 -13.54
CA GLU A 106 7.40 3.70 -13.20
C GLU A 106 8.11 3.43 -11.89
N LEU A 107 9.41 3.72 -11.88
CA LEU A 107 10.27 3.60 -10.72
C LEU A 107 10.59 5.00 -10.22
N TRP A 108 10.49 5.19 -8.90
CA TRP A 108 10.93 6.42 -8.26
C TRP A 108 11.93 6.14 -7.15
N LYS A 109 12.94 6.99 -7.01
CA LYS A 109 13.84 7.01 -5.85
C LYS A 109 14.26 8.44 -5.53
N GLY A 110 14.19 8.85 -4.26
CA GLY A 110 14.50 10.22 -3.91
C GLY A 110 14.17 10.64 -2.49
N GLN A 111 14.09 11.96 -2.32
CA GLN A 111 13.69 12.64 -1.10
C GLN A 111 12.24 13.10 -1.23
N TYR A 112 11.41 12.70 -0.26
CA TYR A 112 9.99 13.01 -0.15
C TYR A 112 9.78 13.77 1.15
N GLY A 113 9.86 15.10 1.09
CA GLY A 113 9.84 15.96 2.27
C GLY A 113 10.94 15.56 3.26
N ILE A 114 10.53 15.13 4.47
CA ILE A 114 11.47 14.67 5.51
C ILE A 114 11.76 13.17 5.48
N THR A 115 11.39 12.48 4.40
CA THR A 115 11.63 11.05 4.22
C THR A 115 12.46 10.77 2.97
N THR A 116 13.32 9.75 2.99
CA THR A 116 13.95 9.19 1.78
C THR A 116 13.20 7.93 1.39
N GLY A 117 12.89 7.72 0.12
CA GLY A 117 12.11 6.54 -0.29
C GLY A 117 12.36 6.05 -1.70
N ALA A 118 11.64 4.97 -2.02
CA ALA A 118 11.55 4.43 -3.36
C ALA A 118 10.18 3.78 -3.60
N GLU A 119 9.80 3.73 -4.87
CA GLU A 119 8.47 3.34 -5.31
C GLU A 119 8.50 2.56 -6.62
N ILE A 120 7.54 1.63 -6.78
CA ILE A 120 7.22 0.99 -8.06
C ILE A 120 5.72 1.13 -8.29
N GLY A 121 5.33 1.89 -9.31
CA GLY A 121 3.94 2.09 -9.71
C GLY A 121 3.65 1.35 -11.00
N ILE A 122 2.47 0.72 -11.07
CA ILE A 122 1.97 0.03 -12.26
C ILE A 122 0.60 0.60 -12.60
N TYR A 123 0.49 1.06 -13.84
CA TYR A 123 -0.72 1.65 -14.38
C TYR A 123 -0.94 1.15 -15.81
N ASN A 124 -2.18 1.20 -16.26
CA ASN A 124 -2.50 0.96 -17.66
C ASN A 124 -3.68 1.80 -18.12
N THR A 125 -3.84 1.95 -19.42
CA THR A 125 -5.04 2.56 -20.00
C THR A 125 -5.36 1.97 -21.36
N MET A 126 -6.63 2.03 -21.73
CA MET A 126 -7.12 1.80 -23.09
C MET A 126 -7.56 3.11 -23.76
N ARG A 127 -7.39 4.24 -23.07
CA ARG A 127 -7.82 5.56 -23.55
C ARG A 127 -6.82 6.14 -24.52
N GLU A 128 -7.34 7.01 -25.37
CA GLU A 128 -6.53 7.96 -26.12
C GLU A 128 -5.93 9.00 -25.16
N ASP A 129 -4.96 9.76 -25.66
CA ASP A 129 -4.35 10.83 -24.87
C ASP A 129 -5.39 11.90 -24.52
N ILE A 130 -5.24 12.49 -23.33
CA ILE A 130 -6.04 13.64 -22.94
C ILE A 130 -5.52 14.83 -23.73
N HIS A 131 -6.44 15.61 -24.28
CA HIS A 131 -6.15 16.88 -24.95
C HIS A 131 -6.92 17.99 -24.24
N SER A 132 -6.20 18.86 -23.54
CA SER A 132 -6.73 20.03 -22.86
C SER A 132 -5.73 21.18 -22.92
N GLU A 133 -6.17 22.40 -22.64
CA GLU A 133 -5.27 23.58 -22.59
C GLU A 133 -4.13 23.43 -21.57
N LYS A 134 -4.36 22.67 -20.50
CA LYS A 134 -3.41 22.53 -19.37
C LYS A 134 -2.56 21.25 -19.44
N PHE A 135 -3.01 20.24 -20.18
CA PHE A 135 -2.31 18.97 -20.32
C PHE A 135 -2.66 18.32 -21.65
N THR A 136 -1.60 17.94 -22.37
CA THR A 136 -1.68 16.98 -23.47
C THR A 136 -0.79 15.80 -23.15
N GLY A 137 -1.37 14.59 -23.10
CA GLY A 137 -0.62 13.38 -22.86
C GLY A 137 -1.44 12.24 -22.31
N THR A 138 -0.76 11.12 -22.05
CA THR A 138 -1.40 9.90 -21.58
C THR A 138 -1.76 10.02 -20.11
N PHE A 139 -3.02 9.71 -19.80
CA PHE A 139 -3.44 9.43 -18.44
C PHE A 139 -3.62 7.93 -18.26
N TYR A 140 -2.97 7.40 -17.23
CA TYR A 140 -3.02 6.00 -16.88
C TYR A 140 -3.96 5.78 -15.70
N GLU A 141 -4.74 4.71 -15.78
CA GLU A 141 -5.62 4.27 -14.72
C GLU A 141 -4.87 3.27 -13.83
N PRO A 142 -5.21 3.18 -12.53
CA PRO A 142 -4.63 2.18 -11.66
C PRO A 142 -5.08 0.79 -12.10
N ILE A 143 -4.15 -0.16 -12.03
CA ILE A 143 -4.46 -1.54 -12.43
C ILE A 143 -5.45 -2.21 -11.47
N SER A 144 -6.22 -3.15 -12.01
CA SER A 144 -7.15 -3.95 -11.21
C SER A 144 -6.40 -4.90 -10.27
N ASP A 145 -7.11 -5.43 -9.26
CA ASP A 145 -6.52 -6.38 -8.31
C ASP A 145 -6.04 -7.67 -9.00
N ALA A 146 -6.71 -8.09 -10.08
CA ALA A 146 -6.31 -9.25 -10.89
C ALA A 146 -5.02 -9.01 -11.70
N GLU A 147 -4.63 -7.75 -11.89
CA GLU A 147 -3.46 -7.35 -12.68
C GLU A 147 -2.23 -7.04 -11.82
N GLN A 148 -2.35 -7.07 -10.49
CA GLN A 148 -1.23 -6.85 -9.56
C GLN A 148 -0.08 -7.81 -9.86
N MET A 149 1.15 -7.35 -9.63
CA MET A 149 2.36 -8.13 -9.85
C MET A 149 3.13 -8.32 -8.56
N ASP A 150 3.89 -9.42 -8.46
CA ASP A 150 4.86 -9.56 -7.37
C ASP A 150 5.99 -8.56 -7.61
N LEU A 151 6.06 -7.56 -6.74
CA LEU A 151 7.02 -6.48 -6.76
C LEU A 151 7.99 -6.61 -5.59
N SER A 152 9.22 -6.18 -5.79
CA SER A 152 10.15 -5.94 -4.70
C SER A 152 11.21 -4.94 -5.10
N PHE A 153 11.79 -4.25 -4.12
CA PHE A 153 12.99 -3.47 -4.34
C PHE A 153 13.94 -3.48 -3.15
N VAL A 154 15.19 -3.15 -3.44
CA VAL A 154 16.21 -2.78 -2.46
C VAL A 154 16.67 -1.37 -2.78
N LEU A 155 16.42 -0.42 -1.89
CA LEU A 155 16.98 0.92 -1.98
C LEU A 155 18.28 0.97 -1.20
N ARG A 156 19.33 1.53 -1.81
CA ARG A 156 20.63 1.74 -1.17
C ARG A 156 20.97 3.21 -1.21
N LYS A 157 21.64 3.67 -0.15
CA LYS A 157 22.27 4.98 -0.08
C LYS A 157 23.77 4.77 0.08
N ASN A 158 24.57 5.33 -0.83
CA ASN A 158 26.03 5.15 -0.85
C ASN A 158 26.44 3.66 -0.74
N GLY A 159 25.75 2.79 -1.50
CA GLY A 159 25.96 1.34 -1.52
C GLY A 159 25.39 0.56 -0.32
N LYS A 160 25.03 1.22 0.79
CA LYS A 160 24.45 0.58 1.97
C LYS A 160 22.94 0.44 1.81
N VAL A 161 22.40 -0.74 2.14
CA VAL A 161 20.96 -0.96 2.15
C VAL A 161 20.29 0.02 3.10
N LEU A 162 19.32 0.77 2.60
CA LEU A 162 18.47 1.66 3.38
C LEU A 162 17.08 1.05 3.59
N LEU A 163 16.44 0.56 2.53
CA LEU A 163 15.09 -0.03 2.57
C LEU A 163 15.03 -1.32 1.74
N LYS A 164 14.16 -2.22 2.17
CA LYS A 164 13.75 -3.40 1.41
C LYS A 164 12.25 -3.54 1.50
N ARG A 165 11.58 -3.79 0.38
CA ARG A 165 10.15 -4.12 0.39
C ARG A 165 9.84 -5.15 -0.67
N LYS A 166 8.87 -6.02 -0.39
CA LYS A 166 8.27 -6.96 -1.34
C LYS A 166 6.77 -7.09 -1.12
N GLY A 167 6.01 -7.33 -2.18
CA GLY A 167 4.58 -7.60 -2.09
C GLY A 167 3.90 -7.71 -3.45
N LEU A 168 2.77 -8.42 -3.48
CA LEU A 168 1.82 -8.35 -4.59
C LEU A 168 1.11 -6.99 -4.52
N HIS A 169 1.40 -6.09 -5.45
CA HIS A 169 0.97 -4.70 -5.35
C HIS A 169 0.80 -4.03 -6.73
N TRP A 170 0.08 -2.91 -6.74
CA TRP A 170 0.00 -1.99 -7.89
C TRP A 170 0.94 -0.79 -7.71
N TRP A 171 1.06 -0.29 -6.49
CA TRP A 171 1.96 0.81 -6.11
C TRP A 171 2.78 0.51 -4.85
N LEU A 172 3.96 -0.10 -5.01
CA LEU A 172 4.82 -0.56 -3.91
C LEU A 172 5.81 0.54 -3.50
N THR A 173 5.59 1.18 -2.35
CA THR A 173 6.45 2.23 -1.78
C THR A 173 7.12 1.86 -0.45
N ALA A 174 8.25 2.48 -0.11
CA ALA A 174 8.76 2.52 1.25
C ALA A 174 9.51 3.84 1.50
N PHE A 175 9.31 4.43 2.68
CA PHE A 175 9.88 5.73 3.05
C PHE A 175 10.53 5.67 4.44
N LYS A 176 11.79 6.09 4.54
CA LYS A 176 12.57 6.20 5.76
C LYS A 176 12.47 7.63 6.31
N LEU A 177 11.89 7.78 7.49
CA LEU A 177 11.72 9.07 8.15
C LEU A 177 13.03 9.60 8.75
N GLY A 178 13.27 10.90 8.57
CA GLY A 178 14.41 11.61 9.16
C GLY A 178 15.73 11.37 8.44
N GLU A 179 15.73 10.61 7.34
CA GLU A 179 16.88 10.39 6.48
C GLU A 179 16.84 11.38 5.31
N PHE A 180 17.87 12.22 5.20
CA PHE A 180 18.04 13.13 4.06
C PHE A 180 18.97 12.48 3.03
N SER A 181 18.58 12.45 1.76
CA SER A 181 19.39 11.91 0.68
C SER A 181 19.38 12.82 -0.55
N GLU A 182 20.53 12.96 -1.19
CA GLU A 182 20.59 13.45 -2.57
C GLU A 182 20.25 12.29 -3.51
N THR A 183 19.54 12.56 -4.60
CA THR A 183 19.11 11.56 -5.59
C THR A 183 20.28 10.73 -6.13
N ASN A 184 21.40 11.39 -6.42
CA ASN A 184 22.64 10.77 -6.91
C ASN A 184 23.36 9.86 -5.90
N THR A 185 22.97 9.87 -4.62
CA THR A 185 23.48 8.94 -3.61
C THR A 185 22.67 7.66 -3.52
N LEU A 186 21.51 7.61 -4.19
CA LEU A 186 20.56 6.52 -4.13
C LEU A 186 20.65 5.62 -5.35
N THR A 187 20.63 4.31 -5.12
CA THR A 187 20.46 3.30 -6.17
C THR A 187 19.34 2.35 -5.79
N MET A 188 18.53 1.92 -6.75
CA MET A 188 17.42 1.00 -6.55
C MET A 188 17.62 -0.27 -7.38
N GLU A 189 17.55 -1.42 -6.73
CA GLU A 189 17.38 -2.70 -7.43
C GLU A 189 15.89 -3.05 -7.41
N ALA A 190 15.20 -2.92 -8.55
CA ALA A 190 13.77 -3.17 -8.68
C ALA A 190 13.51 -4.52 -9.34
N LYS A 191 12.60 -5.33 -8.80
CA LYS A 191 12.28 -6.66 -9.32
C LYS A 191 10.79 -6.84 -9.48
N ILE A 192 10.40 -7.27 -10.69
CA ILE A 192 9.01 -7.35 -11.14
C ILE A 192 8.78 -8.72 -11.76
N LYS A 193 7.80 -9.47 -11.26
CA LYS A 193 7.39 -10.76 -11.82
C LYS A 193 6.10 -10.62 -12.60
N PHE A 194 6.21 -10.77 -13.91
CA PHE A 194 5.11 -10.64 -14.85
C PHE A 194 4.21 -11.88 -14.85
N PRO A 195 2.93 -11.74 -15.24
CA PRO A 195 1.98 -12.86 -15.28
C PRO A 195 2.44 -13.94 -16.27
N ASN A 196 2.99 -13.54 -17.41
CA ASN A 196 3.49 -14.43 -18.46
C ASN A 196 4.71 -13.84 -19.19
N ARG A 197 5.33 -14.67 -20.04
CA ARG A 197 6.52 -14.30 -20.82
C ARG A 197 6.25 -13.21 -21.85
N ALA A 198 5.07 -13.18 -22.46
CA ALA A 198 4.75 -12.20 -23.49
C ALA A 198 4.74 -10.77 -22.92
N MET A 199 4.13 -10.56 -21.75
CA MET A 199 4.15 -9.28 -21.06
C MET A 199 5.55 -8.90 -20.56
N CYS A 200 6.29 -9.89 -20.03
CA CYS A 200 7.68 -9.70 -19.61
C CYS A 200 8.54 -9.16 -20.77
N TRP A 201 8.41 -9.74 -21.96
CA TRP A 201 9.15 -9.28 -23.15
C TRP A 201 8.68 -7.91 -23.64
N ALA A 202 7.38 -7.63 -23.59
CA ALA A 202 6.86 -6.30 -23.93
C ALA A 202 7.46 -5.21 -23.02
N PHE A 203 7.57 -5.48 -21.72
CA PHE A 203 8.22 -4.58 -20.76
C PHE A 203 9.73 -4.44 -21.02
N VAL A 204 10.45 -5.54 -21.29
CA VAL A 204 11.89 -5.50 -21.64
C VAL A 204 12.14 -4.66 -22.89
N ASN A 205 11.28 -4.78 -23.91
CA ASN A 205 11.34 -3.91 -25.09
C ASN A 205 11.06 -2.43 -24.74
N GLY A 206 10.22 -2.17 -23.72
CA GLY A 206 10.06 -0.84 -23.13
C GLY A 206 11.35 -0.32 -22.53
N LEU A 207 11.98 -1.09 -21.63
CA LEU A 207 13.27 -0.75 -21.00
C LEU A 207 14.34 -0.40 -22.03
N MET A 208 14.52 -1.25 -23.05
CA MET A 208 15.52 -1.02 -24.10
C MET A 208 15.23 0.24 -24.92
N ARG A 209 13.96 0.57 -25.17
CA ARG A 209 13.57 1.83 -25.84
C ARG A 209 13.84 3.05 -24.97
N THR A 210 13.70 2.93 -23.65
CA THR A 210 14.03 4.01 -22.71
C THR A 210 15.54 4.29 -22.66
N GLY A 211 16.38 3.28 -22.90
CA GLY A 211 17.84 3.43 -22.98
C GLY A 211 18.65 2.39 -22.22
N TYR A 212 17.98 1.49 -21.49
CA TYR A 212 18.63 0.47 -20.67
C TYR A 212 19.41 -0.54 -21.50
N ARG A 213 20.66 -0.81 -21.10
CA ARG A 213 21.52 -1.82 -21.72
C ARG A 213 21.41 -3.17 -20.99
N PRO A 214 21.80 -4.30 -21.63
CA PRO A 214 21.72 -5.63 -21.04
C PRO A 214 22.47 -5.84 -19.72
N GLN A 215 23.41 -4.95 -19.36
CA GLN A 215 24.13 -4.99 -18.08
C GLN A 215 23.34 -4.33 -16.94
N GLU A 216 22.35 -3.49 -17.27
CA GLU A 216 21.56 -2.68 -16.32
C GLU A 216 20.26 -3.39 -15.91
N PHE A 217 19.99 -4.57 -16.46
CA PHE A 217 18.89 -5.42 -16.01
C PHE A 217 19.20 -6.91 -16.26
N SER A 218 18.45 -7.79 -15.63
CA SER A 218 18.51 -9.23 -15.86
C SER A 218 17.12 -9.82 -15.95
N ILE A 219 16.98 -10.89 -16.73
CA ILE A 219 15.71 -11.60 -16.94
C ILE A 219 15.87 -13.04 -16.48
N HIS A 220 14.98 -13.48 -15.61
CA HIS A 220 14.90 -14.87 -15.16
C HIS A 220 13.45 -15.37 -15.29
N PHE A 221 13.21 -16.29 -16.21
CA PHE A 221 11.87 -16.77 -16.62
C PHE A 221 10.90 -15.67 -17.05
N LYS A 222 10.13 -15.12 -16.12
CA LYS A 222 9.14 -14.05 -16.31
C LYS A 222 9.34 -12.91 -15.30
N THR A 223 10.54 -12.84 -14.72
CA THR A 223 10.92 -11.86 -13.72
C THR A 223 12.06 -11.02 -14.26
N VAL A 224 11.91 -9.71 -14.18
CA VAL A 224 12.93 -8.73 -14.56
C VAL A 224 13.47 -8.10 -13.30
N THR A 225 14.80 -8.00 -13.18
CA THR A 225 15.49 -7.23 -12.15
C THR A 225 16.22 -6.08 -12.83
N ILE A 226 15.98 -4.85 -12.39
CA ILE A 226 16.47 -3.61 -12.98
C ILE A 226 17.41 -2.97 -11.96
N TYR A 227 18.59 -2.52 -12.41
CA TYR A 227 19.54 -1.77 -11.62
C TYR A 227 19.42 -0.30 -11.96
N PHE A 228 18.57 0.41 -11.22
CA PHE A 228 18.27 1.81 -11.41
C PHE A 228 19.23 2.68 -10.57
N ASP A 229 20.29 3.15 -11.21
CA ASP A 229 21.28 4.09 -10.64
C ASP A 229 21.01 5.52 -11.14
N LYS A 230 21.20 5.75 -12.44
CA LYS A 230 20.89 7.03 -13.09
C LYS A 230 19.69 6.86 -14.00
N PRO A 231 18.79 7.85 -14.06
CA PRO A 231 17.68 7.80 -14.99
C PRO A 231 18.15 7.84 -16.45
N HIS A 232 17.48 7.06 -17.28
CA HIS A 232 17.62 7.12 -18.74
C HIS A 232 16.57 8.02 -19.36
N SER A 233 15.41 8.17 -18.73
CA SER A 233 14.38 9.13 -19.10
C SER A 233 14.70 10.57 -18.71
N PRO A 234 14.18 11.56 -19.46
CA PRO A 234 14.18 12.96 -19.02
C PRO A 234 13.51 13.12 -17.65
N GLN A 235 14.14 13.88 -16.77
CA GLN A 235 13.61 14.19 -15.45
C GLN A 235 12.63 15.37 -15.51
N PRO A 236 11.77 15.55 -14.49
CA PRO A 236 10.84 16.66 -14.45
C PRO A 236 11.60 17.99 -14.56
N VAL A 237 11.19 18.85 -15.50
CA VAL A 237 11.91 20.12 -15.76
C VAL A 237 11.83 21.04 -14.54
N THR A 238 10.74 20.91 -13.78
CA THR A 238 10.52 21.62 -12.51
C THR A 238 11.47 21.20 -11.39
N GLN A 239 12.17 20.08 -11.52
CA GLN A 239 13.23 19.68 -10.60
C GLN A 239 14.58 20.32 -10.96
N GLU A 240 14.77 20.91 -12.15
CA GLU A 240 16.11 21.33 -12.56
C GLU A 240 16.58 22.64 -11.89
N GLY A 241 17.87 22.69 -11.55
CA GLY A 241 18.58 23.91 -11.17
C GLY A 241 18.24 24.44 -9.78
N ILE A 242 17.98 25.76 -9.68
CA ILE A 242 17.84 26.47 -8.39
C ILE A 242 16.69 25.91 -7.54
N GLN A 243 15.64 25.38 -8.18
CA GLN A 243 14.48 24.86 -7.46
C GLN A 243 14.82 23.61 -6.65
N GLU A 244 15.57 22.66 -7.22
CA GLU A 244 16.06 21.49 -6.49
C GLU A 244 16.93 21.89 -5.29
N ASP A 245 17.89 22.79 -5.48
CA ASP A 245 18.79 23.23 -4.40
C ASP A 245 18.02 23.85 -3.21
N VAL A 246 17.01 24.69 -3.51
CA VAL A 246 16.17 25.31 -2.47
C VAL A 246 15.34 24.24 -1.76
N VAL A 247 14.66 23.37 -2.49
CA VAL A 247 13.80 22.32 -1.93
C VAL A 247 14.62 21.34 -1.09
N GLN A 248 15.75 20.86 -1.60
CA GLN A 248 16.65 19.97 -0.87
C GLN A 248 17.27 20.66 0.35
N GLY A 249 17.57 21.96 0.27
CA GLY A 249 18.00 22.76 1.42
C GLY A 249 16.96 22.75 2.55
N VAL A 250 15.68 22.94 2.20
CA VAL A 250 14.55 22.85 3.15
C VAL A 250 14.41 21.43 3.71
N ASN A 251 14.40 20.41 2.85
CA ASN A 251 14.30 19.01 3.27
C ASN A 251 15.42 18.62 4.24
N LYS A 252 16.66 18.98 3.90
CA LYS A 252 17.85 18.73 4.75
C LYS A 252 17.73 19.40 6.10
N ASN A 253 17.28 20.65 6.14
CA ASN A 253 17.08 21.38 7.39
C ASN A 253 15.95 20.78 8.23
N ASN A 254 14.86 20.37 7.60
CA ASN A 254 13.73 19.72 8.30
C ASN A 254 14.12 18.34 8.84
N CYS A 255 14.88 17.53 8.10
CA CYS A 255 15.44 16.27 8.62
C CYS A 255 16.38 16.51 9.81
N LYS A 256 17.25 17.53 9.75
CA LYS A 256 18.12 17.91 10.88
C LYS A 256 17.30 18.35 12.09
N LEU A 257 16.29 19.18 11.89
CA LEU A 257 15.40 19.64 12.95
C LEU A 257 14.68 18.46 13.61
N TYR A 258 14.08 17.58 12.80
CA TYR A 258 13.45 16.34 13.27
C TYR A 258 14.40 15.51 14.14
N ASN A 259 15.61 15.22 13.63
CA ASN A 259 16.59 14.41 14.36
C ASN A 259 17.08 15.10 15.65
N THR A 260 17.20 16.43 15.65
CA THR A 260 17.64 17.19 16.83
C THR A 260 16.58 17.18 17.92
N VAL A 261 15.34 17.54 17.55
CA VAL A 261 14.19 17.61 18.46
C VAL A 261 13.85 16.25 19.07
N THR A 262 14.03 15.17 18.29
CA THR A 262 13.68 13.81 18.70
C THR A 262 14.87 12.97 19.17
N SER A 263 16.06 13.58 19.31
CA SER A 263 17.32 12.91 19.64
C SER A 263 17.32 12.08 20.93
N ARG A 264 16.41 12.38 21.86
CA ARG A 264 16.22 11.63 23.12
C ARG A 264 15.60 10.25 22.93
N TYR A 265 14.97 9.99 21.78
CA TYR A 265 14.27 8.74 21.51
C TYR A 265 14.96 7.98 20.38
N THR A 266 15.10 6.67 20.55
CA THR A 266 15.71 5.80 19.53
C THR A 266 14.69 5.30 18.53
N ASP A 267 13.49 4.96 19.01
CA ASP A 267 12.41 4.34 18.25
C ASP A 267 11.51 5.39 17.57
N THR A 268 11.12 5.16 16.32
CA THR A 268 10.33 6.12 15.53
C THR A 268 8.94 6.36 16.12
N LEU A 269 8.30 5.37 16.75
CA LEU A 269 6.99 5.60 17.36
C LEU A 269 7.10 6.59 18.53
N ASP A 270 8.14 6.47 19.36
CA ASP A 270 8.39 7.41 20.48
C ASP A 270 8.72 8.82 19.98
N LYS A 271 9.52 8.91 18.91
CA LYS A 271 9.80 10.18 18.26
C LYS A 271 8.51 10.85 17.80
N LEU A 272 7.61 10.10 17.17
CA LEU A 272 6.37 10.63 16.64
C LEU A 272 5.32 10.96 17.71
N GLU A 273 5.20 10.14 18.76
CA GLU A 273 4.33 10.48 19.91
C GLU A 273 4.80 11.77 20.60
N TYR A 274 6.13 11.93 20.76
CA TYR A 274 6.70 13.15 21.30
C TYR A 274 6.40 14.38 20.41
N LEU A 275 6.58 14.26 19.09
CA LEU A 275 6.27 15.35 18.16
C LEU A 275 4.79 15.71 18.20
N LYS A 276 3.89 14.72 18.19
CA LYS A 276 2.45 14.95 18.30
C LYS A 276 2.07 15.70 19.57
N ALA A 277 2.80 15.49 20.67
CA ALA A 277 2.55 16.15 21.95
C ALA A 277 3.16 17.56 22.08
N PHE A 278 4.35 17.82 21.51
CA PHE A 278 5.13 19.04 21.80
C PHE A 278 5.63 19.83 20.59
N ALA A 279 5.57 19.25 19.39
CA ALA A 279 5.94 19.91 18.14
C ALA A 279 4.99 19.46 17.01
N PRO A 280 3.68 19.72 17.14
CA PRO A 280 2.67 19.22 16.21
C PRO A 280 2.90 19.71 14.78
N GLU A 281 3.49 20.88 14.58
CA GLU A 281 3.84 21.38 13.25
C GLU A 281 4.88 20.49 12.56
N LEU A 282 5.84 19.94 13.32
CA LEU A 282 6.82 19.00 12.77
C LEU A 282 6.21 17.62 12.53
N TYR A 283 5.22 17.23 13.33
CA TYR A 283 4.41 16.05 13.06
C TYR A 283 3.62 16.20 11.75
N GLU A 284 2.98 17.35 11.53
CA GLU A 284 2.25 17.63 10.27
C GLU A 284 3.18 17.67 9.05
N ILE A 285 4.40 18.20 9.18
CA ILE A 285 5.41 18.12 8.11
C ILE A 285 5.68 16.64 7.74
N MET A 286 5.74 15.75 8.72
CA MET A 286 5.87 14.31 8.48
C MET A 286 4.66 13.77 7.72
N MET A 287 3.45 14.05 8.21
CA MET A 287 2.21 13.56 7.59
C MET A 287 2.07 14.04 6.14
N HIS A 288 2.46 15.28 5.85
CA HIS A 288 2.42 15.85 4.50
C HIS A 288 3.52 15.33 3.57
N SER A 289 4.61 14.77 4.10
CA SER A 289 5.68 14.19 3.30
C SER A 289 5.30 12.90 2.57
N LEU A 290 4.21 12.24 2.99
CA LEU A 290 3.71 10.98 2.44
C LEU A 290 2.58 11.20 1.41
N TYR A 291 2.85 11.84 0.27
CA TYR A 291 1.87 12.08 -0.83
C TYR A 291 0.45 12.44 -0.33
N ALA A 292 0.37 13.46 0.52
CA ALA A 292 -0.88 13.84 1.15
C ALA A 292 -1.92 14.39 0.15
N LYS A 293 -3.19 14.45 0.56
CA LYS A 293 -4.30 14.99 -0.23
C LYS A 293 -4.02 16.36 -0.85
N GLY A 294 -3.21 17.18 -0.17
CA GLY A 294 -2.76 18.48 -0.69
C GLY A 294 -2.08 18.37 -2.07
N PHE A 295 -1.23 17.37 -2.29
CA PHE A 295 -0.56 17.12 -3.57
C PHE A 295 -1.58 16.91 -4.71
N PHE A 296 -2.48 15.94 -4.53
CA PHE A 296 -3.45 15.60 -5.58
C PHE A 296 -4.57 16.63 -5.72
N SER A 297 -4.84 17.45 -4.70
CA SER A 297 -5.83 18.55 -4.80
C SER A 297 -5.49 19.53 -5.92
N ALA A 298 -4.19 19.76 -6.19
CA ALA A 298 -3.72 20.58 -7.30
C ALA A 298 -4.07 19.98 -8.69
N PHE A 299 -4.38 18.70 -8.75
CA PHE A 299 -4.65 17.93 -9.97
C PHE A 299 -6.09 17.44 -10.09
N GLU A 300 -6.99 17.79 -9.16
CA GLU A 300 -8.41 17.41 -9.21
C GLU A 300 -9.10 17.78 -10.52
N TRP A 301 -8.66 18.86 -11.16
CA TRP A 301 -9.19 19.29 -12.44
C TRP A 301 -9.00 18.22 -13.54
N ILE A 302 -7.93 17.43 -13.48
CA ILE A 302 -7.67 16.35 -14.44
C ILE A 302 -8.69 15.22 -14.25
N ILE A 303 -9.01 14.89 -12.99
CA ILE A 303 -10.00 13.88 -12.63
C ILE A 303 -11.39 14.31 -13.12
N LYS A 304 -11.72 15.61 -13.00
CA LYS A 304 -12.96 16.18 -13.53
C LYS A 304 -13.05 16.08 -15.06
N ILE A 305 -11.95 16.22 -15.78
CA ILE A 305 -11.91 16.00 -17.24
C ILE A 305 -12.17 14.53 -17.58
N ILE A 306 -11.56 13.60 -16.82
CA ILE A 306 -11.59 12.16 -17.13
C ILE A 306 -12.92 11.50 -16.82
N HIS A 307 -13.53 11.86 -15.68
CA HIS A 307 -14.76 11.23 -15.21
C HIS A 307 -16.02 12.09 -15.44
N GLY A 308 -15.85 13.33 -15.93
CA GLY A 308 -16.91 14.33 -15.92
C GLY A 308 -17.30 14.71 -14.49
N HIS A 309 -18.48 15.31 -14.29
CA HIS A 309 -19.02 15.61 -12.94
C HIS A 309 -19.37 14.35 -12.11
N ARG A 310 -19.00 13.14 -12.55
CA ARG A 310 -19.30 11.89 -11.84
C ARG A 310 -18.03 11.39 -11.17
N PRO A 311 -18.03 11.12 -9.86
CA PRO A 311 -16.86 10.56 -9.19
C PRO A 311 -16.52 9.16 -9.74
N PRO A 312 -15.25 8.72 -9.64
CA PRO A 312 -14.86 7.37 -10.01
C PRO A 312 -15.71 6.33 -9.27
N LYS A 313 -16.14 5.28 -9.98
CA LYS A 313 -16.86 4.17 -9.33
C LYS A 313 -15.86 3.39 -8.46
N PRO A 314 -16.19 3.10 -7.19
CA PRO A 314 -15.38 2.20 -6.37
C PRO A 314 -15.21 0.84 -7.06
N PRO A 315 -14.08 0.14 -6.84
CA PRO A 315 -13.92 -1.23 -7.33
C PRO A 315 -15.06 -2.10 -6.80
N GLU A 316 -15.73 -2.83 -7.70
CA GLU A 316 -16.75 -3.81 -7.31
C GLU A 316 -16.10 -4.86 -6.39
N PRO A 317 -16.73 -5.20 -5.25
CA PRO A 317 -16.26 -6.30 -4.41
C PRO A 317 -16.11 -7.58 -5.25
N PRO A 318 -15.11 -8.44 -4.95
CA PRO A 318 -14.99 -9.72 -5.63
C PRO A 318 -16.32 -10.47 -5.52
N LYS A 319 -16.87 -10.86 -6.67
CA LYS A 319 -18.08 -11.69 -6.70
C LYS A 319 -17.81 -12.92 -5.84
N PRO A 320 -18.66 -13.23 -4.85
CA PRO A 320 -18.46 -14.42 -4.03
C PRO A 320 -18.34 -15.64 -4.94
N PRO A 321 -17.43 -16.58 -4.63
CA PRO A 321 -17.29 -17.78 -5.43
C PRO A 321 -18.66 -18.45 -5.57
N CYS A 322 -19.01 -18.83 -6.79
CA CYS A 322 -20.24 -19.57 -7.05
C CYS A 322 -20.30 -20.74 -6.05
N PRO A 323 -21.44 -20.93 -5.35
CA PRO A 323 -21.58 -22.08 -4.48
C PRO A 323 -21.29 -23.34 -5.30
N PRO A 324 -20.57 -24.32 -4.72
CA PRO A 324 -20.29 -25.57 -5.41
C PRO A 324 -21.60 -26.17 -5.93
N PRO A 325 -21.61 -26.76 -7.14
CA PRO A 325 -22.80 -27.38 -7.68
C PRO A 325 -23.38 -28.34 -6.65
N LYS A 326 -24.68 -28.20 -6.38
CA LYS A 326 -25.38 -29.10 -5.46
C LYS A 326 -25.11 -30.55 -5.89
N PRO A 327 -24.82 -31.46 -4.95
CA PRO A 327 -24.70 -32.88 -5.28
C PRO A 327 -25.94 -33.33 -6.04
N PRO A 328 -25.81 -34.23 -7.03
CA PRO A 328 -26.97 -34.81 -7.70
C PRO A 328 -27.93 -35.37 -6.65
N CYS A 329 -29.21 -35.06 -6.78
CA CYS A 329 -30.23 -35.69 -5.94
C CYS A 329 -30.09 -37.21 -6.08
N PRO A 330 -30.21 -37.99 -4.98
CA PRO A 330 -30.28 -39.43 -5.08
C PRO A 330 -31.41 -39.82 -6.04
N PRO A 331 -31.23 -40.86 -6.87
CA PRO A 331 -32.28 -41.29 -7.77
C PRO A 331 -33.53 -41.65 -6.95
N THR A 332 -34.64 -41.02 -7.31
CA THR A 332 -35.96 -41.31 -6.76
C THR A 332 -36.30 -42.76 -7.07
N GLU A 333 -36.50 -43.58 -6.04
CA GLU A 333 -37.00 -44.95 -6.22
C GLU A 333 -38.34 -44.88 -6.96
N THR A 334 -38.36 -45.45 -8.16
CA THR A 334 -39.56 -45.64 -8.95
C THR A 334 -40.43 -46.70 -8.26
N CYS A 335 -41.56 -46.27 -7.69
CA CYS A 335 -42.66 -47.16 -7.36
C CYS A 335 -43.05 -47.93 -8.63
N THR A 336 -42.79 -49.24 -8.63
CA THR A 336 -43.26 -50.14 -9.68
C THR A 336 -44.28 -51.08 -9.05
N GLU A 337 -45.54 -50.97 -9.47
CA GLU A 337 -46.61 -51.87 -9.08
C GLU A 337 -46.42 -53.25 -9.73
N SER A 338 -46.35 -54.26 -8.85
CA SER A 338 -46.81 -55.65 -8.96
C SER A 338 -46.39 -56.54 -10.15
N GLN A 339 -45.84 -57.72 -9.83
CA GLN A 339 -46.33 -59.04 -10.29
C GLN A 339 -45.68 -60.20 -9.48
N PRO A 340 -46.23 -61.44 -9.52
CA PRO A 340 -46.50 -62.27 -8.35
C PRO A 340 -45.38 -63.22 -7.92
N ALA A 341 -45.38 -63.58 -6.64
CA ALA A 341 -44.49 -64.59 -6.07
C ALA A 341 -44.83 -66.02 -6.53
N ASP A 342 -43.75 -66.77 -6.69
CA ASP A 342 -43.62 -68.09 -7.29
C ASP A 342 -44.24 -69.27 -6.52
N ALA A 343 -44.25 -70.43 -7.21
CA ALA A 343 -44.79 -71.71 -6.75
C ALA A 343 -44.03 -72.35 -5.55
N GLU A 344 -42.94 -71.75 -5.07
CA GLU A 344 -42.19 -72.20 -3.89
C GLU A 344 -42.90 -71.78 -2.59
N THR A 345 -43.61 -70.64 -2.64
CA THR A 345 -44.34 -70.06 -1.50
C THR A 345 -45.62 -70.84 -1.16
N LEU A 346 -46.24 -71.51 -2.15
CA LEU A 346 -47.44 -72.34 -1.96
C LEU A 346 -47.16 -73.73 -1.37
N ARG A 347 -45.91 -74.22 -1.38
CA ARG A 347 -45.55 -75.52 -0.75
C ARG A 347 -45.32 -75.41 0.76
N ARG A 348 -44.95 -74.24 1.28
CA ARG A 348 -44.74 -74.03 2.72
C ARG A 348 -46.05 -73.89 3.52
N ILE A 349 -47.16 -73.57 2.86
CA ILE A 349 -48.46 -73.38 3.51
C ILE A 349 -49.14 -74.74 3.82
N ASN A 350 -48.84 -75.82 3.07
CA ASN A 350 -49.50 -77.12 3.23
C ASN A 350 -48.80 -78.11 4.21
N SER A 351 -47.81 -77.70 5.00
CA SER A 351 -47.06 -78.62 5.90
C SER A 351 -47.10 -78.26 7.39
N ARG A 352 -47.91 -77.28 7.83
CA ARG A 352 -48.01 -76.87 9.26
C ARG A 352 -49.42 -76.96 9.84
N GLN A 353 -50.19 -78.00 9.49
CA GLN A 353 -51.25 -78.52 10.35
C GLN A 353 -50.82 -79.86 10.94
N LYS A 354 -50.27 -79.83 12.16
CA LYS A 354 -50.36 -80.89 13.19
C LYS A 354 -49.64 -80.42 14.46
N ALA A 355 -50.42 -80.07 15.49
CA ALA A 355 -50.01 -80.00 16.90
C ALA A 355 -49.95 -81.45 17.48
N PRO A 356 -49.42 -81.76 18.70
CA PRO A 356 -49.63 -81.03 19.97
C PRO A 356 -48.47 -81.00 21.04
N SER A 357 -48.72 -80.14 22.06
CA SER A 357 -48.31 -80.10 23.50
C SER A 357 -47.05 -80.78 24.05
N ALA A 358 -46.28 -80.06 24.91
CA ALA A 358 -46.33 -80.16 26.39
C ALA A 358 -45.08 -79.55 27.10
N HIS A 359 -45.34 -78.85 28.22
CA HIS A 359 -44.62 -78.73 29.51
C HIS A 359 -43.10 -78.39 29.59
N GLU A 360 -42.75 -77.29 30.28
CA GLU A 360 -42.01 -77.21 31.59
C GLU A 360 -40.48 -77.02 31.41
N ASN A 361 -39.67 -76.35 32.23
CA ASN A 361 -39.76 -75.58 33.48
C ASN A 361 -38.43 -74.80 33.66
N SER A 362 -38.45 -73.74 34.49
CA SER A 362 -37.41 -73.24 35.43
C SER A 362 -35.92 -73.01 35.06
N GLY A 363 -35.36 -71.92 35.63
CA GLY A 363 -33.96 -71.83 36.14
C GLY A 363 -33.12 -70.72 35.50
N HIS A 364 -33.03 -69.49 36.05
CA HIS A 364 -32.17 -68.99 37.16
C HIS A 364 -30.68 -68.82 36.82
N ASP A 365 -30.12 -67.74 37.39
CA ASP A 365 -28.69 -67.42 37.60
C ASP A 365 -27.84 -66.95 36.40
N ASN A 366 -26.82 -66.13 36.57
CA ASN A 366 -26.50 -64.98 37.43
C ASN A 366 -25.21 -64.39 36.82
N GLU A 367 -24.92 -63.14 37.18
CA GLU A 367 -23.65 -62.40 37.07
C GLU A 367 -22.37 -63.19 36.76
N VAL A 368 -21.51 -62.63 35.87
CA VAL A 368 -20.28 -61.88 36.24
C VAL A 368 -20.02 -60.79 35.20
#